data_AF-A0A846BDG6-F1
#
_entry.id   AF-A0A846BDG6-F1
#
_cell.length_a   1.000
_cell.length_b   1.000
_cell.length_c   1.000
_cell.angle_alpha   90.00
_cell.angle_beta   90.00
_cell.angle_gamma   90.00
#
_symmetry.space_group_name_H-M   'P 1'
#
loop_
_entity.id
_entity.type
_entity.pdbx_description
1 polymer ?
#
loop_
_entity_poly.entity_id
_entity_poly.type
_entity_poly.pdbx_seq_one_letter_code
_entity_poly.pdbx_strand_id
1 'polypeptide(L)'
;MSNQSDTLPMSTGEVDDFLALARQEVAEQTFDSSDSQRLQRMVECLGDSRGMVRLGFADALGKIGKPATPFLLEALLNHPDPVVRRASAKTLTLIADPETVAPLVEALLNDEDTVVKGSSVGALARIGEASVPVLLEILASPEHPESTKGHAAWALSFIGTEAKEYLYRAIASDSESVRSAVVGAIAKIAQEQEEEEAFKLLNKALDDSSETVRCEAAAVLGNLAYKPAAPRLIELLSHQSDETRKAAALSLMKIKDNAAIAPLQAALERELEEPIKQIINLAITQLKRQSEEEDWD
;
A
#
# COMPACT_ATOMS: atom_id res chain seq x y z
N MET A 1 25.04 12.76 -26.35
CA MET A 1 25.85 13.98 -26.11
C MET A 1 25.20 14.66 -24.92
N SER A 2 25.77 14.50 -23.72
CA SER A 2 25.22 15.06 -22.49
C SER A 2 25.33 16.57 -22.52
N ASN A 3 24.18 17.24 -22.49
CA ASN A 3 24.10 18.66 -22.18
C ASN A 3 24.12 18.76 -20.66
N GLN A 4 25.32 18.67 -20.05
CA GLN A 4 25.48 19.16 -18.68
C GLN A 4 25.27 20.67 -18.76
N SER A 5 24.16 21.14 -18.23
CA SER A 5 23.89 22.57 -18.12
C SER A 5 24.92 23.19 -17.19
N ASP A 6 25.90 23.89 -17.77
CA ASP A 6 26.89 24.75 -17.11
C ASP A 6 26.22 25.99 -16.45
N THR A 7 25.18 25.78 -15.65
CA THR A 7 24.59 26.82 -14.82
C THR A 7 25.16 26.67 -13.42
N LEU A 8 25.91 27.69 -12.97
CA LEU A 8 26.35 27.79 -11.58
C LEU A 8 25.18 27.55 -10.63
N PRO A 9 25.39 26.79 -9.53
CA PRO A 9 24.33 26.53 -8.57
C PRO A 9 23.85 27.86 -7.98
N MET A 10 22.52 28.03 -7.91
CA MET A 10 21.90 29.21 -7.31
C MET A 10 22.33 29.36 -5.86
N SER A 11 22.59 30.60 -5.45
CA SER A 11 22.66 30.94 -4.04
C SER A 11 21.30 30.73 -3.36
N THR A 12 21.31 30.58 -2.04
CA THR A 12 20.09 30.40 -1.24
C THR A 12 19.05 31.51 -1.49
N GLY A 13 19.49 32.77 -1.62
CA GLY A 13 18.59 33.89 -1.92
C GLY A 13 17.98 33.81 -3.32
N GLU A 14 18.76 33.42 -4.34
CA GLU A 14 18.25 33.23 -5.70
C GLU A 14 17.23 32.10 -5.79
N VAL A 15 17.41 31.02 -5.01
CA VAL A 15 16.42 29.93 -4.93
C VAL A 15 15.12 30.43 -4.30
N ASP A 16 15.21 31.25 -3.25
CA ASP A 16 14.04 31.78 -2.55
C ASP A 16 13.25 32.75 -3.44
N ASP A 17 13.94 33.66 -4.13
CA ASP A 17 13.34 34.58 -5.09
C ASP A 17 12.72 33.81 -6.27
N PHE A 18 13.40 32.77 -6.76
CA PHE A 18 12.88 31.93 -7.83
C PHE A 18 11.63 31.16 -7.40
N LEU A 19 11.61 30.60 -6.19
CA LEU A 19 10.44 29.92 -5.64
C LEU A 19 9.26 30.88 -5.44
N ALA A 20 9.53 32.08 -4.91
CA ALA A 20 8.50 33.09 -4.70
C ALA A 20 7.85 33.51 -6.02
N LEU A 21 8.67 33.78 -7.05
CA LEU A 21 8.20 34.13 -8.39
C LEU A 21 7.41 32.98 -9.03
N ALA A 22 7.93 31.75 -9.01
CA ALA A 22 7.23 30.61 -9.58
C ALA A 22 5.88 30.37 -8.90
N ARG A 23 5.81 30.49 -7.57
CA ARG A 23 4.55 30.37 -6.84
C ARG A 23 3.55 31.46 -7.21
N GLN A 24 4.01 32.70 -7.35
CA GLN A 24 3.17 33.81 -7.79
C GLN A 24 2.62 33.55 -9.19
N GLU A 25 3.49 33.24 -10.15
CA GLU A 25 3.09 32.99 -11.54
C GLU A 25 2.13 31.80 -11.67
N VAL A 26 2.36 30.72 -10.92
CA VAL A 26 1.46 29.57 -10.89
C VAL A 26 0.11 29.92 -10.25
N ALA A 27 0.09 30.72 -9.17
CA ALA A 27 -1.15 31.17 -8.54
C ALA A 27 -1.97 32.12 -9.43
N GLU A 28 -1.27 32.96 -10.20
CA GLU A 28 -1.87 33.90 -11.15
C GLU A 28 -2.17 33.27 -12.53
N GLN A 29 -1.81 31.99 -12.73
CA GLN A 29 -1.92 31.27 -14.01
C GLN A 29 -1.16 31.94 -15.17
N THR A 30 -0.06 32.62 -14.86
CA THR A 30 0.81 33.32 -15.82
C THR A 30 2.13 32.59 -16.08
N PHE A 31 2.38 31.46 -15.40
CA PHE A 31 3.58 30.66 -15.61
C PHE A 31 3.63 30.10 -17.04
N ASP A 32 4.73 30.35 -17.76
CA ASP A 32 4.97 29.81 -19.09
C ASP A 32 5.37 28.33 -19.00
N SER A 33 4.36 27.44 -19.11
CA SER A 33 4.56 25.99 -19.10
C SER A 33 5.30 25.44 -20.33
N SER A 34 5.59 26.27 -21.35
CA SER A 34 6.43 25.89 -22.48
C SER A 34 7.92 26.14 -22.25
N ASP A 35 8.28 26.86 -21.17
CA ASP A 35 9.67 27.10 -20.79
C ASP A 35 10.29 25.86 -20.12
N SER A 36 10.83 24.97 -20.97
CA SER A 36 11.54 23.76 -20.55
C SER A 36 12.71 24.04 -19.62
N GLN A 37 13.40 25.17 -19.77
CA GLN A 37 14.56 25.49 -18.94
C GLN A 37 14.13 25.88 -17.53
N ARG A 38 13.03 26.64 -17.39
CA ARG A 38 12.44 26.95 -16.08
C ARG A 38 11.93 25.68 -15.40
N LEU A 39 11.24 24.80 -16.12
CA LEU A 39 10.76 23.52 -15.56
C LEU A 39 11.91 22.64 -15.08
N GLN A 40 12.97 22.49 -15.88
CA GLN A 40 14.17 21.75 -15.48
C GLN A 40 14.80 22.36 -14.22
N ARG A 41 14.94 23.69 -14.15
CA ARG A 41 15.51 24.37 -12.98
C ARG A 41 14.65 24.21 -11.72
N MET A 42 13.33 24.18 -11.85
CA MET A 42 12.42 23.89 -10.73
C MET A 42 12.60 22.45 -10.22
N VAL A 43 12.82 21.49 -11.13
CA VAL A 43 13.10 20.09 -10.78
C VAL A 43 14.45 19.95 -10.05
N GLU A 44 15.49 20.66 -10.49
CA GLU A 44 16.78 20.69 -9.76
C GLU A 44 16.60 21.22 -8.31
N CYS A 45 15.74 22.22 -8.11
CA CYS A 45 15.43 22.74 -6.76
C CYS A 45 14.71 21.73 -5.85
N LEU A 46 14.20 20.61 -6.38
CA LEU A 46 13.73 19.50 -5.54
C LEU A 46 14.87 18.85 -4.74
N GLY A 47 16.13 19.17 -5.06
CA GLY A 47 17.32 18.76 -4.30
C GLY A 47 17.73 19.74 -3.20
N ASP A 48 17.05 20.88 -3.01
CA ASP A 48 17.44 21.88 -2.00
C ASP A 48 17.53 21.24 -0.60
N SER A 49 18.58 21.53 0.16
CA SER A 49 18.77 21.00 1.52
C SER A 49 17.61 21.32 2.48
N ARG A 50 16.88 22.42 2.25
CA ARG A 50 15.78 22.93 3.08
C ARG A 50 14.47 22.29 2.65
N GLY A 51 13.88 21.48 3.53
CA GLY A 51 12.65 20.72 3.24
C GLY A 51 11.46 21.57 2.80
N MET A 52 11.28 22.76 3.37
CA MET A 52 10.19 23.67 3.00
C MET A 52 10.35 24.26 1.60
N VAL A 53 11.58 24.43 1.12
CA VAL A 53 11.85 24.93 -0.24
C VAL A 53 11.57 23.83 -1.25
N ARG A 54 12.04 22.60 -0.98
CA ARG A 54 11.69 21.43 -1.82
C ARG A 54 10.18 21.25 -1.94
N LEU A 55 9.46 21.30 -0.81
CA LEU A 55 8.01 21.21 -0.79
C LEU A 55 7.37 22.31 -1.64
N GLY A 56 7.92 23.53 -1.57
CA GLY A 56 7.41 24.63 -2.38
C GLY A 56 7.55 24.46 -3.88
N PHE A 57 8.67 23.91 -4.35
CA PHE A 57 8.84 23.59 -5.77
C PHE A 57 7.98 22.39 -6.18
N ALA A 58 7.85 21.37 -5.33
CA ALA A 58 6.95 20.25 -5.56
C ALA A 58 5.49 20.72 -5.71
N ASP A 59 5.02 21.59 -4.81
CA ASP A 59 3.67 22.17 -4.87
C ASP A 59 3.46 23.00 -6.15
N ALA A 60 4.45 23.79 -6.56
CA ALA A 60 4.38 24.59 -7.78
C ALA A 60 4.34 23.70 -9.04
N LEU A 61 5.24 22.72 -9.13
CA LEU A 61 5.28 21.74 -10.23
C LEU A 61 3.99 20.90 -10.29
N GLY A 62 3.47 20.47 -9.14
CA GLY A 62 2.21 19.74 -9.07
C GLY A 62 1.02 20.56 -9.59
N LYS A 63 0.98 21.86 -9.29
CA LYS A 63 -0.05 22.79 -9.82
C LYS A 63 0.12 23.11 -11.30
N ILE A 64 1.36 23.14 -11.81
CA ILE A 64 1.62 23.23 -13.25
C ILE A 64 1.05 22.00 -13.96
N GLY A 65 1.17 20.81 -13.36
CA GLY A 65 0.53 19.59 -13.83
C GLY A 65 1.28 18.93 -14.99
N LYS A 66 0.53 18.39 -15.97
CA LYS A 66 1.06 17.58 -17.10
C LYS A 66 2.31 18.16 -17.80
N PRO A 67 2.45 19.47 -18.05
CA PRO A 67 3.66 20.02 -18.66
C PRO A 67 4.96 19.74 -17.88
N ALA A 68 4.88 19.58 -16.56
CA ALA A 68 6.03 19.24 -15.72
C ALA A 68 6.39 17.74 -15.77
N THR A 69 5.46 16.87 -16.20
CA THR A 69 5.61 15.41 -16.16
C THR A 69 6.89 14.91 -16.84
N PRO A 70 7.25 15.32 -18.09
CA PRO A 70 8.45 14.80 -18.74
C PRO A 70 9.74 15.08 -17.96
N PHE A 71 9.84 16.24 -17.32
CA PHE A 71 11.01 16.63 -16.53
C PHE A 71 11.09 15.87 -15.20
N LEU A 72 9.94 15.65 -14.55
CA LEU A 72 9.85 14.84 -13.34
C LEU A 72 10.16 13.37 -13.61
N LEU A 73 9.75 12.83 -14.76
CA LEU A 73 10.06 11.46 -15.18
C LEU A 73 11.54 11.29 -15.49
N GLU A 74 12.15 12.22 -16.23
CA GLU A 74 13.58 12.21 -16.50
C GLU A 74 14.37 12.25 -15.19
N ALA A 75 13.98 13.12 -14.26
CA ALA A 75 14.63 13.20 -12.96
C ALA A 75 14.40 11.95 -12.10
N LEU A 76 13.18 11.41 -12.07
CA LEU A 76 12.88 10.17 -11.36
C LEU A 76 13.76 9.00 -11.82
N LEU A 77 14.01 8.87 -13.12
CA LEU A 77 14.70 7.70 -13.66
C LEU A 77 16.22 7.87 -13.70
N ASN A 78 16.71 9.09 -13.94
CA ASN A 78 18.10 9.30 -14.31
C ASN A 78 18.87 10.27 -13.40
N HIS A 79 18.21 10.97 -12.46
CA HIS A 79 18.90 11.98 -11.66
C HIS A 79 19.90 11.34 -10.65
N PRO A 80 21.16 11.82 -10.58
CA PRO A 80 22.16 11.22 -9.71
C PRO A 80 21.85 11.37 -8.21
N ASP A 81 21.23 12.49 -7.82
CA ASP A 81 20.82 12.73 -6.44
C ASP A 81 19.49 12.00 -6.12
N PRO A 82 19.46 11.02 -5.19
CA PRO A 82 18.24 10.35 -4.77
C PRO A 82 17.22 11.31 -4.13
N VAL A 83 17.62 12.45 -3.55
CA VAL A 83 16.68 13.44 -2.99
C VAL A 83 15.77 13.99 -4.09
N VAL A 84 16.34 14.32 -5.24
CA VAL A 84 15.59 14.78 -6.41
C VAL A 84 14.69 13.66 -6.96
N ARG A 85 15.19 12.42 -7.06
CA ARG A 85 14.37 11.27 -7.51
C ARG A 85 13.16 11.04 -6.61
N ARG A 86 13.37 11.00 -5.29
CA ARG A 86 12.30 10.85 -4.27
C ARG A 86 11.26 11.96 -4.40
N ALA A 87 11.72 13.21 -4.50
CA ALA A 87 10.84 14.37 -4.60
C ALA A 87 10.08 14.39 -5.95
N SER A 88 10.70 13.89 -7.03
CA SER A 88 10.05 13.76 -8.33
C SER A 88 8.90 12.75 -8.29
N ALA A 89 9.11 11.56 -7.73
CA ALA A 89 8.05 10.57 -7.50
C ALA A 89 6.89 11.14 -6.66
N LYS A 90 7.21 11.85 -5.57
CA LYS A 90 6.19 12.51 -4.72
C LYS A 90 5.44 13.62 -5.45
N THR A 91 6.11 14.37 -6.32
CA THR A 91 5.47 15.42 -7.12
C THR A 91 4.55 14.80 -8.17
N LEU A 92 4.94 13.68 -8.78
CA LEU A 92 4.09 12.91 -9.69
C LEU A 92 2.81 12.39 -9.01
N THR A 93 2.84 12.15 -7.69
CA THR A 93 1.64 11.85 -6.89
C THR A 93 0.63 13.01 -6.94
N LEU A 94 1.08 14.27 -6.92
CA LEU A 94 0.20 15.45 -7.00
C LEU A 94 -0.44 15.60 -8.38
N ILE A 95 0.27 15.18 -9.43
CA ILE A 95 -0.20 15.27 -10.83
C ILE A 95 -1.15 14.10 -11.15
N ALA A 96 -0.84 12.90 -10.65
CA ALA A 96 -1.63 11.68 -10.82
C ALA A 96 -1.98 11.35 -12.29
N ASP A 97 -0.99 11.50 -13.19
CA ASP A 97 -1.18 11.23 -14.62
C ASP A 97 -1.01 9.73 -14.94
N PRO A 98 -2.02 9.02 -15.47
CA PRO A 98 -1.91 7.61 -15.82
C PRO A 98 -0.80 7.28 -16.82
N GLU A 99 -0.35 8.24 -17.64
CA GLU A 99 0.78 8.05 -18.57
C GLU A 99 2.11 7.79 -17.84
N THR A 100 2.17 8.07 -16.54
CA THR A 100 3.38 7.91 -15.70
C THR A 100 3.51 6.52 -15.08
N VAL A 101 2.51 5.64 -15.23
CA VAL A 101 2.49 4.30 -14.62
C VAL A 101 3.74 3.48 -14.98
N ALA A 102 4.08 3.38 -16.27
CA ALA A 102 5.21 2.56 -16.69
C ALA A 102 6.57 3.09 -16.14
N PRO A 103 6.91 4.38 -16.23
CA PRO A 103 8.08 4.94 -15.57
C PRO A 103 8.10 4.78 -14.03
N LEU A 104 6.95 4.90 -13.36
CA LEU A 104 6.87 4.72 -11.91
C LEU A 104 7.09 3.25 -11.51
N VAL A 105 6.63 2.30 -12.35
CA VAL A 105 6.93 0.88 -12.19
C VAL A 105 8.42 0.62 -12.40
N GLU A 106 9.04 1.22 -13.42
CA GLU A 106 10.49 1.12 -13.64
C GLU A 106 11.28 1.55 -12.39
N ALA A 107 10.93 2.70 -11.80
CA ALA A 107 11.54 3.20 -10.57
C ALA A 107 11.26 2.28 -9.36
N LEU A 108 10.04 1.76 -9.22
CA LEU A 108 9.69 0.80 -8.18
C LEU A 108 10.54 -0.48 -8.26
N LEU A 109 10.76 -0.99 -9.47
CA LEU A 109 11.49 -2.24 -9.67
C LEU A 109 13.00 -2.03 -9.51
N ASN A 110 13.55 -0.95 -10.09
CA ASN A 110 14.98 -0.86 -10.39
C ASN A 110 15.74 0.24 -9.64
N ASP A 111 15.08 1.17 -8.93
CA ASP A 111 15.83 2.20 -8.19
C ASP A 111 16.56 1.59 -6.99
N GLU A 112 17.82 1.96 -6.77
CA GLU A 112 18.60 1.48 -5.62
C GLU A 112 18.09 2.06 -4.28
N ASP A 113 17.41 3.21 -4.33
CA ASP A 113 16.90 3.91 -3.16
C ASP A 113 15.50 3.44 -2.76
N THR A 114 15.40 2.83 -1.58
CA THR A 114 14.12 2.29 -1.08
C THR A 114 13.05 3.35 -0.86
N VAL A 115 13.43 4.61 -0.64
CA VAL A 115 12.47 5.72 -0.50
C VAL A 115 11.94 6.15 -1.88
N VAL A 116 12.72 6.03 -2.95
CA VAL A 116 12.20 6.21 -4.32
C VAL A 116 11.19 5.12 -4.65
N LYS A 117 11.49 3.85 -4.34
CA LYS A 117 10.53 2.75 -4.50
C LYS A 117 9.22 3.03 -3.78
N GLY A 118 9.29 3.35 -2.48
CA GLY A 118 8.10 3.68 -1.68
C GLY A 118 7.36 4.94 -2.15
N SER A 119 8.06 5.95 -2.67
CA SER A 119 7.43 7.14 -3.24
C SER A 119 6.72 6.82 -4.56
N SER A 120 7.28 5.90 -5.35
CA SER A 120 6.67 5.42 -6.60
C SER A 120 5.40 4.59 -6.32
N VAL A 121 5.39 3.78 -5.26
CA VAL A 121 4.17 3.12 -4.74
C VAL A 121 3.09 4.13 -4.43
N GLY A 122 3.42 5.22 -3.71
CA GLY A 122 2.47 6.27 -3.38
C GLY A 122 1.88 6.96 -4.61
N ALA A 123 2.71 7.22 -5.63
CA ALA A 123 2.26 7.79 -6.89
C ALA A 123 1.35 6.83 -7.66
N LEU A 124 1.74 5.55 -7.79
CA LEU A 124 0.93 4.51 -8.42
C LEU A 124 -0.43 4.34 -7.72
N ALA A 125 -0.44 4.37 -6.39
CA ALA A 125 -1.67 4.30 -5.61
C ALA A 125 -2.59 5.50 -5.86
N ARG A 126 -2.01 6.71 -5.97
CA ARG A 126 -2.78 7.93 -6.24
C ARG A 126 -3.32 8.02 -7.67
N ILE A 127 -2.62 7.41 -8.64
CA ILE A 127 -3.11 7.26 -10.01
C ILE A 127 -4.36 6.35 -10.07
N GLY A 128 -4.49 5.41 -9.13
CA GLY A 128 -5.71 4.63 -8.95
C GLY A 128 -5.83 3.44 -9.90
N GLU A 129 -7.04 3.24 -10.45
CA GLU A 129 -7.43 2.07 -11.25
C GLU A 129 -6.45 1.75 -12.40
N ALA A 130 -5.88 2.76 -13.05
CA ALA A 130 -4.94 2.57 -14.16
C ALA A 130 -3.64 1.84 -13.74
N SER A 131 -3.26 1.87 -12.46
CA SER A 131 -2.10 1.16 -11.94
C SER A 131 -2.38 -0.31 -11.62
N VAL A 132 -3.65 -0.71 -11.48
CA VAL A 132 -4.02 -2.03 -10.96
C VAL A 132 -3.50 -3.19 -11.82
N PRO A 133 -3.63 -3.19 -13.16
CA PRO A 133 -3.20 -4.33 -13.97
C PRO A 133 -1.70 -4.66 -13.79
N VAL A 134 -0.84 -3.65 -13.85
CA VAL A 134 0.62 -3.86 -13.72
C VAL A 134 1.01 -4.24 -12.28
N LEU A 135 0.31 -3.74 -11.26
CA LEU A 135 0.54 -4.16 -9.87
C LEU A 135 0.17 -5.63 -9.65
N LEU A 136 -0.90 -6.11 -10.29
CA LEU A 136 -1.28 -7.53 -10.27
C LEU A 136 -0.27 -8.40 -11.03
N GLU A 137 0.28 -7.92 -12.15
CA GLU A 137 1.36 -8.60 -12.88
C GLU A 137 2.62 -8.73 -12.03
N ILE A 138 3.01 -7.67 -11.30
CA ILE A 138 4.15 -7.70 -10.38
C ILE A 138 3.95 -8.76 -9.29
N LEU A 139 2.73 -8.85 -8.73
CA LEU A 139 2.40 -9.85 -7.72
C LEU A 139 2.40 -11.28 -8.28
N ALA A 140 1.93 -11.46 -9.51
CA ALA A 140 1.85 -12.76 -10.16
C ALA A 140 3.21 -13.31 -10.58
N SER A 141 4.19 -12.44 -10.83
CA SER A 141 5.50 -12.82 -11.31
C SER A 141 6.33 -13.52 -10.22
N PRO A 142 6.86 -14.73 -10.47
CA PRO A 142 7.77 -15.41 -9.56
C PRO A 142 9.17 -14.75 -9.52
N GLU A 143 9.51 -13.93 -10.52
CA GLU A 143 10.82 -13.29 -10.65
C GLU A 143 11.01 -12.09 -9.71
N HIS A 144 9.92 -11.51 -9.21
CA HIS A 144 10.01 -10.36 -8.31
C HIS A 144 10.19 -10.80 -6.85
N PRO A 145 11.09 -10.14 -6.11
CA PRO A 145 11.30 -10.46 -4.70
C PRO A 145 10.08 -10.06 -3.86
N GLU A 146 9.93 -10.70 -2.70
CA GLU A 146 8.81 -10.46 -1.78
C GLU A 146 8.73 -8.99 -1.30
N SER A 147 9.85 -8.27 -1.25
CA SER A 147 9.84 -6.82 -0.97
C SER A 147 9.12 -6.01 -2.05
N THR A 148 9.32 -6.35 -3.32
CA THR A 148 8.64 -5.71 -4.46
C THR A 148 7.16 -6.09 -4.49
N LYS A 149 6.83 -7.36 -4.24
CA LYS A 149 5.44 -7.81 -4.13
C LYS A 149 4.73 -7.11 -2.96
N GLY A 150 5.39 -6.95 -1.82
CA GLY A 150 4.88 -6.21 -0.68
C GLY A 150 4.55 -4.75 -1.03
N HIS A 151 5.41 -4.07 -1.80
CA HIS A 151 5.12 -2.74 -2.33
C HIS A 151 3.90 -2.71 -3.26
N ALA A 152 3.77 -3.69 -4.16
CA ALA A 152 2.63 -3.77 -5.06
C ALA A 152 1.30 -4.03 -4.32
N ALA A 153 1.31 -4.94 -3.35
CA ALA A 153 0.18 -5.18 -2.45
C ALA A 153 -0.19 -3.92 -1.66
N TRP A 154 0.80 -3.17 -1.19
CA TRP A 154 0.57 -1.93 -0.45
C TRP A 154 -0.06 -0.84 -1.33
N ALA A 155 0.39 -0.71 -2.59
CA ALA A 155 -0.27 0.18 -3.56
C ALA A 155 -1.74 -0.20 -3.77
N LEU A 156 -2.03 -1.48 -4.01
CA LEU A 156 -3.42 -1.96 -4.21
C LEU A 156 -4.30 -1.65 -3.00
N SER A 157 -3.78 -1.80 -1.78
CA SER A 157 -4.53 -1.47 -0.56
C SER A 157 -4.87 0.02 -0.45
N PHE A 158 -4.04 0.92 -1.00
CA PHE A 158 -4.31 2.37 -0.97
C PHE A 158 -5.17 2.85 -2.14
N ILE A 159 -5.12 2.16 -3.29
CA ILE A 159 -6.07 2.42 -4.37
C ILE A 159 -7.49 2.11 -3.88
N GLY A 160 -7.63 1.01 -3.13
CA GLY A 160 -8.84 0.69 -2.38
C GLY A 160 -10.07 0.63 -3.28
N THR A 161 -11.10 1.38 -2.90
CA THR A 161 -12.46 1.27 -3.44
C THR A 161 -12.58 1.59 -4.93
N GLU A 162 -11.70 2.43 -5.48
CA GLU A 162 -11.66 2.72 -6.92
C GLU A 162 -11.34 1.46 -7.75
N ALA A 163 -10.57 0.52 -7.20
CA ALA A 163 -10.18 -0.72 -7.86
C ALA A 163 -11.08 -1.93 -7.52
N LYS A 164 -12.22 -1.72 -6.85
CA LYS A 164 -12.99 -2.83 -6.25
C LYS A 164 -13.31 -3.97 -7.23
N GLU A 165 -13.73 -3.65 -8.46
CA GLU A 165 -14.11 -4.64 -9.46
C GLU A 165 -12.91 -5.49 -9.91
N TYR A 166 -11.73 -4.90 -9.98
CA TYR A 166 -10.50 -5.64 -10.27
C TYR A 166 -10.11 -6.53 -9.09
N LEU A 167 -10.12 -5.99 -7.88
CA LEU A 167 -9.73 -6.71 -6.67
C LEU A 167 -10.65 -7.92 -6.41
N TYR A 168 -11.95 -7.75 -6.61
CA TYR A 168 -12.95 -8.81 -6.41
C TYR A 168 -12.79 -9.94 -7.42
N ARG A 169 -12.40 -9.64 -8.66
CA ARG A 169 -12.08 -10.68 -9.66
C ARG A 169 -10.75 -11.35 -9.36
N ALA A 170 -9.75 -10.58 -8.93
CA ALA A 170 -8.40 -11.06 -8.66
C ALA A 170 -8.32 -12.03 -7.46
N ILE A 171 -9.33 -12.07 -6.58
CA ILE A 171 -9.40 -13.08 -5.52
C ILE A 171 -9.52 -14.52 -6.07
N ALA A 172 -9.91 -14.67 -7.33
CA ALA A 172 -9.96 -15.95 -8.04
C ALA A 172 -8.74 -16.20 -8.95
N SER A 173 -7.66 -15.42 -8.80
CA SER A 173 -6.43 -15.57 -9.58
C SER A 173 -5.77 -16.93 -9.35
N ASP A 174 -5.14 -17.48 -10.40
CA ASP A 174 -4.32 -18.69 -10.28
C ASP A 174 -3.08 -18.47 -9.38
N SER A 175 -2.59 -17.23 -9.26
CA SER A 175 -1.46 -16.87 -8.42
C SER A 175 -1.88 -16.67 -6.96
N GLU A 176 -1.30 -17.45 -6.04
CA GLU A 176 -1.55 -17.28 -4.60
C GLU A 176 -1.07 -15.93 -4.06
N SER A 177 0.03 -15.38 -4.61
CA SER A 177 0.54 -14.07 -4.21
C SER A 177 -0.45 -12.97 -4.55
N VAL A 178 -1.10 -13.07 -5.71
CA VAL A 178 -2.20 -12.16 -6.08
C VAL A 178 -3.38 -12.34 -5.13
N ARG A 179 -3.85 -13.58 -4.92
CA ARG A 179 -5.00 -13.85 -4.04
C ARG A 179 -4.77 -13.32 -2.61
N SER A 180 -3.59 -13.54 -2.05
CA SER A 180 -3.24 -13.06 -0.71
C SER A 180 -3.18 -11.53 -0.64
N ALA A 181 -2.54 -10.87 -1.62
CA ALA A 181 -2.46 -9.41 -1.65
C ALA A 181 -3.83 -8.73 -1.73
N VAL A 182 -4.75 -9.27 -2.56
CA VAL A 182 -6.07 -8.66 -2.73
C VAL A 182 -6.98 -8.88 -1.52
N VAL A 183 -6.76 -9.92 -0.69
CA VAL A 183 -7.48 -10.07 0.58
C VAL A 183 -7.23 -8.86 1.49
N GLY A 184 -5.99 -8.38 1.61
CA GLY A 184 -5.68 -7.16 2.36
C GLY A 184 -6.36 -5.91 1.79
N ALA A 185 -6.36 -5.75 0.47
CA ALA A 185 -7.00 -4.63 -0.19
C ALA A 185 -8.55 -4.66 -0.05
N ILE A 186 -9.17 -5.84 -0.18
CA ILE A 186 -10.61 -6.04 0.03
C ILE A 186 -10.99 -5.77 1.49
N ALA A 187 -10.14 -6.13 2.45
CA ALA A 187 -10.36 -5.80 3.86
C ALA A 187 -10.37 -4.29 4.11
N LYS A 188 -9.53 -3.54 3.39
CA LYS A 188 -9.56 -2.07 3.45
C LYS A 188 -10.88 -1.52 2.91
N ILE A 189 -11.38 -2.05 1.80
CA ILE A 189 -12.70 -1.70 1.24
C ILE A 189 -13.82 -2.02 2.24
N ALA A 190 -13.79 -3.21 2.85
CA ALA A 190 -14.77 -3.62 3.85
C ALA A 190 -14.79 -2.66 5.05
N GLN A 191 -13.62 -2.18 5.49
CA GLN A 191 -13.51 -1.20 6.57
C GLN A 191 -14.05 0.18 6.19
N GLU A 192 -13.83 0.63 4.96
CA GLU A 192 -14.18 1.99 4.52
C GLU A 192 -15.65 2.14 4.12
N GLN A 193 -16.25 1.10 3.54
CA GLN A 193 -17.61 1.15 2.99
C GLN A 193 -18.61 0.24 3.71
N GLU A 194 -18.17 -0.59 4.65
CA GLU A 194 -19.00 -1.62 5.30
C GLU A 194 -19.73 -2.53 4.29
N GLU A 195 -19.11 -2.78 3.13
CA GLU A 195 -19.73 -3.50 2.02
C GLU A 195 -19.86 -5.00 2.32
N GLU A 196 -21.10 -5.52 2.32
CA GLU A 196 -21.40 -6.92 2.64
C GLU A 196 -20.68 -7.90 1.68
N GLU A 197 -20.55 -7.55 0.41
CA GLU A 197 -19.87 -8.38 -0.58
C GLU A 197 -18.37 -8.52 -0.27
N ALA A 198 -17.71 -7.44 0.17
CA ALA A 198 -16.31 -7.50 0.62
C ALA A 198 -16.15 -8.52 1.75
N PHE A 199 -17.01 -8.47 2.77
CA PHE A 199 -16.98 -9.44 3.87
C PHE A 199 -17.26 -10.87 3.42
N LYS A 200 -18.20 -11.08 2.47
CA LYS A 200 -18.46 -12.41 1.89
C LYS A 200 -17.23 -12.97 1.18
N LEU A 201 -16.52 -12.13 0.41
CA LEU A 201 -15.30 -12.53 -0.28
C LEU A 201 -14.18 -12.87 0.70
N LEU A 202 -13.98 -12.06 1.75
CA LEU A 202 -13.00 -12.33 2.80
C LEU A 202 -13.31 -13.63 3.55
N ASN A 203 -14.58 -13.86 3.89
CA ASN A 203 -15.01 -15.09 4.56
C ASN A 203 -14.80 -16.32 3.67
N LYS A 204 -15.06 -16.20 2.36
CA LYS A 204 -14.78 -17.26 1.38
C LYS A 204 -13.28 -17.54 1.24
N ALA A 205 -12.42 -16.54 1.40
CA ALA A 205 -10.96 -16.72 1.32
C ALA A 205 -10.39 -17.58 2.48
N LEU A 206 -11.15 -17.81 3.56
CA LEU A 206 -10.82 -18.82 4.57
C LEU A 206 -10.81 -20.26 4.01
N ASP A 207 -11.40 -20.48 2.83
CA ASP A 207 -11.49 -21.77 2.14
C ASP A 207 -10.40 -21.95 1.08
N ASP A 208 -9.49 -20.98 0.93
CA ASP A 208 -8.47 -21.02 -0.13
C ASP A 208 -7.57 -22.25 0.01
N SER A 209 -7.09 -22.79 -1.12
CA SER A 209 -6.14 -23.90 -1.12
C SER A 209 -4.79 -23.52 -0.52
N SER A 210 -4.37 -22.25 -0.68
CA SER A 210 -3.13 -21.72 -0.14
C SER A 210 -3.28 -21.37 1.34
N GLU A 211 -2.32 -21.84 2.15
CA GLU A 211 -2.23 -21.46 3.55
C GLU A 211 -2.06 -19.96 3.75
N THR A 212 -1.22 -19.31 2.94
CA THR A 212 -0.96 -17.88 3.03
C THR A 212 -2.24 -17.07 2.85
N VAL A 213 -3.09 -17.45 1.90
CA VAL A 213 -4.38 -16.78 1.65
C VAL A 213 -5.35 -16.99 2.83
N ARG A 214 -5.47 -18.22 3.34
CA ARG A 214 -6.33 -18.50 4.51
C ARG A 214 -5.88 -17.74 5.75
N CYS A 215 -4.57 -17.70 6.01
CA CYS A 215 -3.98 -16.99 7.15
C CYS A 215 -4.22 -15.48 7.04
N GLU A 216 -4.04 -14.90 5.86
CA GLU A 216 -4.32 -13.48 5.61
C GLU A 216 -5.82 -13.19 5.81
N ALA A 217 -6.70 -14.03 5.26
CA ALA A 217 -8.16 -13.90 5.43
C ALA A 217 -8.57 -13.94 6.91
N ALA A 218 -8.02 -14.90 7.68
CA ALA A 218 -8.25 -14.99 9.12
C ALA A 218 -7.73 -13.74 9.85
N ALA A 219 -6.53 -13.26 9.50
CA ALA A 219 -5.94 -12.07 10.12
C ALA A 219 -6.79 -10.82 9.88
N VAL A 220 -7.23 -10.58 8.64
CA VAL A 220 -8.03 -9.39 8.31
C VAL A 220 -9.42 -9.44 8.91
N LEU A 221 -10.10 -10.60 8.88
CA LEU A 221 -11.42 -10.76 9.51
C LEU A 221 -11.35 -10.56 11.04
N GLY A 222 -10.24 -10.99 11.65
CA GLY A 222 -9.95 -10.75 13.05
C GLY A 222 -9.77 -9.26 13.35
N ASN A 223 -8.97 -8.55 12.54
CA ASN A 223 -8.75 -7.11 12.68
C ASN A 223 -10.02 -6.28 12.44
N LEU A 224 -10.90 -6.75 11.56
CA LEU A 224 -12.22 -6.14 11.30
C LEU A 224 -13.28 -6.51 12.35
N ALA A 225 -12.95 -7.38 13.32
CA ALA A 225 -13.87 -7.93 14.32
C ALA A 225 -15.18 -8.51 13.71
N TYR A 226 -15.07 -9.16 12.54
CA TYR A 226 -16.23 -9.63 11.79
C TYR A 226 -16.81 -10.93 12.39
N LYS A 227 -17.76 -10.79 13.32
CA LYS A 227 -18.42 -11.92 14.03
C LYS A 227 -18.96 -13.03 13.12
N PRO A 228 -19.58 -12.76 11.95
CA PRO A 228 -20.10 -13.83 11.10
C PRO A 228 -19.04 -14.79 10.55
N ALA A 229 -17.74 -14.47 10.62
CA ALA A 229 -16.66 -15.41 10.28
C ALA A 229 -16.35 -16.44 11.39
N ALA A 230 -16.85 -16.26 12.61
CA ALA A 230 -16.53 -17.11 13.74
C ALA A 230 -16.80 -18.62 13.50
N PRO A 231 -17.93 -19.04 12.90
CA PRO A 231 -18.17 -20.46 12.63
C PRO A 231 -17.08 -21.09 11.74
N ARG A 232 -16.66 -20.37 10.69
CA ARG A 232 -15.64 -20.90 9.78
C ARG A 232 -14.25 -20.91 10.43
N LEU A 233 -13.90 -19.87 11.18
CA LEU A 233 -12.66 -19.83 11.95
C LEU A 233 -12.60 -20.95 13.01
N ILE A 234 -13.72 -21.30 13.63
CA ILE A 234 -13.82 -22.45 14.54
C ILE A 234 -13.47 -23.76 13.83
N GLU A 235 -13.97 -23.97 12.61
CA GLU A 235 -13.62 -25.17 11.82
C GLU A 235 -12.11 -25.22 11.51
N LEU A 236 -11.49 -24.06 11.23
CA LEU A 236 -10.06 -23.95 10.95
C LEU A 236 -9.16 -24.27 12.16
N LEU A 237 -9.68 -24.30 13.39
CA LEU A 237 -8.93 -24.76 14.57
C LEU A 237 -8.54 -26.25 14.50
N SER A 238 -9.14 -27.03 13.61
CA SER A 238 -8.78 -28.43 13.35
C SER A 238 -8.09 -28.63 12.01
N HIS A 239 -7.63 -27.56 11.36
CA HIS A 239 -6.98 -27.63 10.05
C HIS A 239 -5.64 -28.37 10.13
N GLN A 240 -5.29 -29.09 9.06
CA GLN A 240 -4.04 -29.88 9.00
C GLN A 240 -2.78 -29.03 9.16
N SER A 241 -2.82 -27.78 8.70
CA SER A 241 -1.69 -26.85 8.81
C SER A 241 -1.76 -26.02 10.09
N ASP A 242 -0.63 -25.96 10.78
CA ASP A 242 -0.43 -25.29 12.06
C ASP A 242 -0.59 -23.79 11.97
N GLU A 243 -0.07 -23.14 10.93
CA GLU A 243 -0.24 -21.71 10.70
C GLU A 243 -1.71 -21.35 10.56
N THR A 244 -2.50 -22.19 9.86
CA THR A 244 -3.95 -21.97 9.72
C THR A 244 -4.65 -22.07 11.08
N ARG A 245 -4.33 -23.08 11.91
CA ARG A 245 -4.89 -23.22 13.26
C ARG A 245 -4.54 -22.03 14.15
N LYS A 246 -3.27 -21.62 14.11
CA LYS A 246 -2.76 -20.43 14.82
C LYS A 246 -3.47 -19.15 14.39
N ALA A 247 -3.64 -18.92 13.09
CA ALA A 247 -4.32 -17.75 12.56
C ALA A 247 -5.79 -17.72 12.98
N ALA A 248 -6.47 -18.87 12.95
CA ALA A 248 -7.85 -19.00 13.42
C ALA A 248 -8.00 -18.64 14.91
N ALA A 249 -7.14 -19.17 15.78
CA ALA A 249 -7.16 -18.88 17.21
C ALA A 249 -6.94 -17.39 17.50
N LEU A 250 -5.96 -16.76 16.84
CA LEU A 250 -5.69 -15.32 16.96
C LEU A 250 -6.85 -14.48 16.43
N SER A 251 -7.49 -14.90 15.34
CA SER A 251 -8.63 -14.21 14.75
C SER A 251 -9.85 -14.24 15.67
N LEU A 252 -10.21 -15.41 16.19
CA LEU A 252 -11.33 -15.57 17.14
C LEU A 252 -11.13 -14.73 18.40
N MET A 253 -9.89 -14.65 18.91
CA MET A 253 -9.55 -13.75 20.02
C MET A 253 -9.80 -12.28 19.69
N LYS A 254 -9.45 -11.83 18.47
CA LYS A 254 -9.64 -10.44 18.03
C LYS A 254 -11.10 -10.10 17.71
N ILE A 255 -11.88 -11.07 17.22
CA ILE A 255 -13.33 -10.92 16.98
C ILE A 255 -14.11 -10.73 18.28
N LYS A 256 -13.59 -11.25 19.40
CA LYS A 256 -14.23 -11.18 20.71
C LYS A 256 -15.59 -11.89 20.75
N ASP A 257 -15.66 -13.07 20.12
CA ASP A 257 -16.86 -13.91 20.19
C ASP A 257 -16.68 -14.98 21.28
N ASN A 258 -17.40 -14.81 22.39
CA ASN A 258 -17.36 -15.74 23.53
C ASN A 258 -17.85 -17.15 23.17
N ALA A 259 -18.63 -17.30 22.08
CA ALA A 259 -19.01 -18.62 21.57
C ALA A 259 -17.79 -19.45 21.13
N ALA A 260 -16.65 -18.81 20.86
CA ALA A 260 -15.41 -19.48 20.48
C ALA A 260 -14.67 -20.15 21.65
N ILE A 261 -15.01 -19.84 22.91
CA ILE A 261 -14.29 -20.37 24.09
C ILE A 261 -14.32 -21.90 24.14
N ALA A 262 -15.50 -22.51 24.06
CA ALA A 262 -15.63 -23.97 24.12
C ALA A 262 -14.94 -24.68 22.94
N PRO A 263 -15.10 -24.22 21.68
CA PRO A 263 -14.31 -24.74 20.56
C PRO A 263 -12.78 -24.60 20.73
N LEU A 264 -12.30 -23.46 21.24
CA LEU A 264 -10.87 -23.25 21.51
C LEU A 264 -10.36 -24.22 22.59
N GLN A 265 -11.14 -24.47 23.65
CA GLN A 265 -10.78 -25.47 24.67
C GLN A 265 -10.68 -26.88 24.08
N ALA A 266 -11.63 -27.27 23.23
CA ALA A 266 -11.59 -28.56 22.55
C ALA A 266 -10.41 -28.67 21.57
N ALA A 267 -10.03 -27.57 20.91
CA ALA A 267 -8.85 -27.53 20.05
C ALA A 267 -7.54 -27.65 20.86
N LEU A 268 -7.46 -26.98 22.02
CA LEU A 268 -6.30 -27.03 22.92
C LEU A 268 -5.98 -28.45 23.40
N GLU A 269 -7.01 -29.24 23.72
CA GLU A 269 -6.84 -30.64 24.16
C GLU A 269 -6.22 -31.55 23.10
N ARG A 270 -6.38 -31.20 21.82
CA ARG A 270 -5.93 -32.00 20.67
C ARG A 270 -4.66 -31.46 20.03
N GLU A 271 -4.31 -30.20 20.32
CA GLU A 271 -3.15 -29.54 19.75
C GLU A 271 -1.86 -30.22 20.22
N LEU A 272 -0.96 -30.48 19.27
CA LEU A 272 0.32 -31.12 19.54
C LEU A 272 1.43 -30.08 19.67
N GLU A 273 1.32 -28.99 18.91
CA GLU A 273 2.35 -27.96 18.82
C GLU A 273 2.27 -26.97 19.98
N GLU A 274 3.31 -26.97 20.81
CA GLU A 274 3.38 -26.13 22.01
C GLU A 274 3.23 -24.62 21.72
N PRO A 275 3.83 -24.05 20.65
CA PRO A 275 3.61 -22.64 20.31
C PRO A 275 2.15 -22.31 20.02
N ILE A 276 1.38 -23.25 19.46
CA ILE A 276 -0.03 -23.05 19.13
C ILE A 276 -0.88 -23.19 20.39
N LYS A 277 -0.57 -24.15 21.29
CA LYS A 277 -1.25 -24.24 22.59
C LYS A 277 -1.15 -22.95 23.38
N GLN A 278 0.00 -22.28 23.37
CA GLN A 278 0.18 -20.99 24.03
C GLN A 278 -0.75 -19.91 23.45
N ILE A 279 -0.91 -19.90 22.13
CA ILE A 279 -1.80 -18.96 21.43
C ILE A 279 -3.27 -19.27 21.71
N ILE A 280 -3.69 -20.54 21.67
CA ILE A 280 -5.05 -20.95 21.99
C ILE A 280 -5.38 -20.61 23.45
N ASN A 281 -4.46 -20.87 24.39
CA ASN A 281 -4.61 -20.46 25.79
C ASN A 281 -4.76 -18.95 25.94
N LEU A 282 -3.92 -18.17 25.26
CA LEU A 282 -4.02 -16.71 25.26
C LEU A 282 -5.40 -16.25 24.76
N ALA A 283 -5.89 -16.84 23.66
CA ALA A 283 -7.21 -16.55 23.11
C ALA A 283 -8.33 -16.82 24.12
N ILE A 284 -8.32 -18.00 24.77
CA ILE A 284 -9.30 -18.38 25.79
C ILE A 284 -9.27 -17.41 26.97
N THR A 285 -8.08 -17.11 27.52
CA THR A 285 -7.93 -16.22 28.67
C THR A 285 -8.43 -14.82 28.36
N GLN A 286 -8.09 -14.29 27.19
CA GLN A 286 -8.50 -12.95 26.78
C GLN A 286 -10.02 -12.85 26.55
N LEU A 287 -10.64 -13.87 25.95
CA LEU A 287 -12.10 -13.91 25.76
C LEU A 287 -12.84 -14.02 27.10
N LYS A 288 -12.39 -14.87 28.03
CA LYS A 288 -12.99 -14.99 29.37
C LYS A 288 -12.96 -13.67 30.14
N ARG A 289 -11.80 -13.01 30.15
CA ARG A 289 -11.65 -11.70 30.82
C ARG A 289 -12.61 -10.65 30.24
N GLN A 290 -12.81 -10.66 28.92
CA GLN A 290 -13.74 -9.74 28.27
C GLN A 290 -15.20 -10.05 28.60
N SER A 291 -15.58 -11.34 28.67
CA SER A 291 -16.94 -11.72 29.10
C SER A 291 -17.24 -11.28 30.53
N GLU A 292 -16.24 -11.39 31.41
CA GLU A 292 -16.38 -10.93 32.79
C GLU A 292 -16.58 -9.41 32.82
N GLU A 293 -15.81 -8.63 32.07
CA GLU A 293 -15.96 -7.16 31.98
C GLU A 293 -17.33 -6.73 31.43
N GLU A 294 -17.88 -7.42 30.43
CA GLU A 294 -19.20 -7.13 29.85
C GLU A 294 -20.37 -7.45 30.81
N ASP A 295 -20.19 -8.37 31.75
CA ASP A 295 -21.22 -8.72 32.75
C ASP A 295 -21.36 -7.68 33.90
N TRP A 296 -20.44 -6.71 34.00
CA TRP A 296 -20.45 -5.65 35.04
C TRP A 296 -20.90 -4.25 34.56
N ASP A 297 -21.07 -4.04 33.24
CA ASP A 297 -21.52 -2.78 32.61
C ASP A 297 -23.02 -2.79 32.27
#